data_AF-A0A6G0KDN4-F1
#
_entry.id   AF-A0A6G0KDN4-F1
#
_cell.length_a   1.000
_cell.length_b   1.000
_cell.length_c   1.000
_cell.angle_alpha   90.00
_cell.angle_beta   90.00
_cell.angle_gamma   90.00
#
_symmetry.space_group_name_H-M   'P 1'
#
loop_
_entity.id
_entity.type
_entity.pdbx_description
1 polymer ?
#
loop_
_entity_poly.entity_id
_entity_poly.type
_entity_poly.pdbx_seq_one_letter_code
_entity_poly.pdbx_strand_id
1 'polypeptide(L)'
;MSMAQCVEALVAGDKRAENEYKYRLSRIGRFVNTNYDEEMSNVLRFTTHFVAEQIEPQYAAAMSKAEAYAYESTPGDPDAMLVRSGSSIHRLSTKDWRCDCEFSRSM
;
A
#
# COMPACT_ATOMS: atom_id res chain seq x y z
N MET A 1 -44.98 1.81 -3.17
CA MET A 1 -43.79 1.03 -3.56
C MET A 1 -43.91 -0.34 -2.95
N SER A 2 -43.87 -1.39 -3.77
CA SER A 2 -43.84 -2.77 -3.25
C SER A 2 -42.42 -3.15 -2.85
N MET A 3 -42.26 -4.13 -1.96
CA MET A 3 -40.94 -4.68 -1.60
C MET A 3 -40.13 -5.13 -2.82
N ALA A 4 -40.80 -5.66 -3.85
CA ALA A 4 -40.14 -6.06 -5.10
C ALA A 4 -39.51 -4.86 -5.82
N GLN A 5 -40.21 -3.72 -5.87
CA GLN A 5 -39.68 -2.48 -6.47
C GLN A 5 -38.49 -1.92 -5.67
N CYS A 6 -38.52 -2.03 -4.34
CA CYS A 6 -37.39 -1.64 -3.50
C CYS A 6 -36.15 -2.51 -3.74
N VAL A 7 -36.32 -3.83 -3.81
CA VAL A 7 -35.20 -4.77 -4.09
C VAL A 7 -34.62 -4.53 -5.48
N GLU A 8 -35.47 -4.32 -6.48
CA GLU A 8 -35.03 -4.04 -7.85
C GLU A 8 -34.25 -2.72 -7.94
N ALA A 9 -34.70 -1.69 -7.21
CA ALA A 9 -33.99 -0.41 -7.12
C ALA A 9 -32.61 -0.53 -6.45
N LEU A 10 -32.48 -1.36 -5.40
CA LEU A 10 -31.21 -1.62 -4.73
C LEU A 10 -30.23 -2.34 -5.67
N VAL A 11 -30.67 -3.43 -6.31
CA VAL A 11 -29.83 -4.19 -7.25
C VAL A 11 -29.40 -3.32 -8.43
N ALA A 12 -30.29 -2.47 -8.95
CA ALA A 12 -29.96 -1.52 -10.02
C ALA A 12 -28.99 -0.41 -9.55
N GLY A 13 -29.00 -0.07 -8.26
CA GLY A 13 -28.01 0.81 -7.64
C GLY A 13 -26.63 0.17 -7.61
N ASP A 14 -26.53 -1.04 -7.04
CA ASP A 14 -25.27 -1.78 -6.93
C ASP A 14 -24.64 -2.03 -8.30
N LYS A 15 -25.46 -2.44 -9.28
CA LYS A 15 -25.00 -2.71 -10.64
C LYS A 15 -24.48 -1.45 -11.35
N ARG A 16 -25.07 -0.28 -11.07
CA ARG A 16 -24.54 1.00 -11.57
C ARG A 16 -23.20 1.34 -10.93
N ALA A 17 -23.06 1.17 -9.62
CA ALA A 17 -21.80 1.41 -8.92
C ALA A 17 -20.68 0.48 -9.41
N GLU A 18 -20.99 -0.81 -9.60
CA GLU A 18 -20.05 -1.78 -10.15
C GLU A 18 -19.61 -1.41 -11.58
N ASN A 19 -20.56 -1.03 -12.43
CA ASN A 19 -20.26 -0.62 -13.81
C ASN A 19 -19.42 0.66 -13.85
N GLU A 20 -19.69 1.63 -12.97
CA GLU A 20 -18.90 2.86 -12.88
C GLU A 20 -17.48 2.57 -12.38
N TYR A 21 -17.33 1.67 -11.41
CA TYR A 21 -16.03 1.20 -10.93
C TYR A 21 -15.23 0.52 -12.07
N LYS A 22 -15.85 -0.42 -12.79
CA LYS A 22 -15.24 -1.08 -13.96
C LYS A 22 -14.88 -0.08 -15.05
N TYR A 23 -15.75 0.89 -15.34
CA TYR A 23 -15.52 1.93 -16.33
C TYR A 23 -14.33 2.83 -15.97
N ARG A 24 -14.18 3.20 -14.70
CA ARG A 24 -13.01 3.94 -14.20
C ARG A 24 -11.72 3.12 -14.30
N LEU A 25 -11.81 1.80 -14.09
CA LEU A 25 -10.70 0.87 -14.24
C LEU A 25 -10.29 0.64 -15.70
N SER A 26 -11.24 0.58 -16.62
CA SER A 26 -11.03 0.26 -18.04
C SER A 26 -10.58 1.46 -18.89
N ARG A 27 -10.32 2.62 -18.30
CA ARG A 27 -9.95 3.81 -19.06
C ARG A 27 -8.58 3.62 -19.73
N ILE A 28 -8.58 3.69 -21.05
CA ILE A 28 -7.39 3.60 -21.91
C ILE A 28 -6.35 4.64 -21.46
N GLY A 29 -5.08 4.24 -21.36
CA GLY A 29 -3.96 5.09 -20.95
C GLY A 29 -3.57 4.97 -19.47
N ARG A 30 -4.20 4.07 -18.71
CA ARG A 30 -3.74 3.72 -17.36
C ARG A 30 -2.68 2.62 -17.46
N PHE A 31 -1.52 2.86 -16.84
CA PHE A 31 -0.50 1.84 -16.68
C PHE A 31 -1.05 0.75 -15.73
N VAL A 32 -1.08 -0.49 -16.21
CA VAL A 32 -1.55 -1.66 -15.47
C VAL A 32 -0.55 -2.80 -15.66
N ASN A 33 -0.31 -3.54 -14.59
CA ASN A 33 0.48 -4.77 -14.61
C ASN A 33 -0.28 -5.83 -13.81
N THR A 34 -0.66 -6.94 -14.46
CA THR A 34 -1.45 -8.01 -13.84
C THR A 34 -0.69 -8.79 -12.78
N ASN A 35 0.63 -8.69 -12.77
CA ASN A 35 1.48 -9.37 -11.79
C ASN A 35 1.64 -8.56 -10.50
N TYR A 36 1.19 -7.30 -10.49
CA TYR A 36 1.24 -6.43 -9.32
C TYR A 36 0.03 -6.64 -8.43
N ASP A 37 0.27 -6.68 -7.13
CA ASP A 37 -0.78 -6.60 -6.12
C ASP A 37 -1.38 -5.19 -6.06
N GLU A 38 -2.27 -4.95 -5.09
CA GLU A 38 -2.97 -3.68 -4.95
C GLU A 38 -2.01 -2.50 -4.70
N GLU A 39 -0.99 -2.70 -3.86
CA GLU A 39 -0.04 -1.65 -3.49
C GLU A 39 0.86 -1.30 -4.67
N MET A 40 1.43 -2.28 -5.36
CA MET A 40 2.24 -2.04 -6.57
C MET A 40 1.38 -1.52 -7.74
N SER A 41 0.11 -1.90 -7.81
CA SER A 41 -0.85 -1.31 -8.75
C SER A 41 -1.12 0.16 -8.43
N ASN A 42 -1.15 0.55 -7.16
CA ASN A 42 -1.28 1.95 -6.74
C ASN A 42 -0.02 2.75 -7.09
N VAL A 43 1.18 2.20 -6.89
CA VAL A 43 2.44 2.83 -7.35
C VAL A 43 2.33 3.15 -8.84
N LEU A 44 1.96 2.16 -9.66
CA LEU A 44 1.84 2.31 -11.10
C LEU A 44 0.74 3.30 -11.54
N ARG A 45 -0.26 3.57 -10.69
CA ARG A 45 -1.30 4.59 -10.93
C ARG A 45 -0.81 6.01 -10.77
N PHE A 46 0.19 6.24 -9.93
CA PHE A 46 0.73 7.57 -9.65
C PHE A 46 2.07 7.83 -10.36
N THR A 47 2.70 6.79 -10.90
CA THR A 47 4.02 6.86 -11.55
C THR A 47 4.00 6.29 -12.98
N THR A 48 5.19 6.03 -13.53
CA THR A 48 5.38 5.31 -14.81
C THR A 48 5.80 3.86 -14.57
N HIS A 49 5.74 3.02 -15.61
CA HIS A 49 6.26 1.64 -15.57
C HIS A 49 7.73 1.59 -15.12
N PHE A 50 8.57 2.48 -15.64
CA PHE A 50 9.98 2.56 -15.25
C PHE A 50 10.17 2.75 -13.75
N VAL A 51 9.42 3.67 -13.14
CA VAL A 51 9.51 3.90 -11.68
C VAL A 51 9.00 2.70 -10.90
N ALA A 52 7.90 2.08 -11.35
CA ALA A 52 7.37 0.89 -10.70
C ALA A 52 8.36 -0.29 -10.77
N GLU A 53 9.05 -0.50 -11.90
CA GLU A 53 10.11 -1.52 -12.06
C GLU A 53 11.29 -1.29 -11.10
N GLN A 54 11.65 -0.04 -10.79
CA GLN A 54 12.70 0.25 -9.81
C GLN A 54 12.27 -0.01 -8.36
N ILE A 55 10.97 0.13 -8.07
CA ILE A 55 10.40 -0.07 -6.73
C ILE A 55 10.12 -1.55 -6.47
N GLU A 56 9.69 -2.30 -7.49
CA GLU A 56 9.32 -3.72 -7.42
C GLU A 56 10.32 -4.59 -6.62
N PRO A 57 11.65 -4.59 -6.89
CA PRO A 57 12.58 -5.43 -6.15
C PRO A 57 12.68 -5.04 -4.67
N GLN A 58 12.58 -3.75 -4.36
CA GLN A 58 12.61 -3.27 -2.97
C GLN A 58 11.33 -3.65 -2.23
N TYR A 59 10.19 -3.52 -2.90
CA TYR A 59 8.89 -3.92 -2.39
C TYR A 59 8.85 -5.44 -2.12
N ALA A 60 9.25 -6.27 -3.07
CA ALA A 60 9.29 -7.73 -2.90
C ALA A 60 10.22 -8.14 -1.75
N ALA A 61 11.39 -7.51 -1.64
CA ALA A 61 12.31 -7.75 -0.53
C ALA A 61 11.70 -7.35 0.82
N ALA A 62 10.99 -6.22 0.89
CA ALA A 62 10.30 -5.77 2.08
C ALA A 62 9.17 -6.74 2.47
N MET A 63 8.32 -7.13 1.51
CA MET A 63 7.21 -8.06 1.73
C MET A 63 7.67 -9.42 2.21
N SER A 64 8.77 -9.96 1.65
CA SER A 64 9.35 -11.23 2.11
C SER A 64 9.79 -11.22 3.59
N LYS A 65 10.02 -10.02 4.15
CA LYS A 65 10.44 -9.83 5.54
C LYS A 65 9.36 -9.17 6.39
N ALA A 66 8.19 -8.84 5.84
CA ALA A 66 7.17 -8.07 6.55
C ALA A 66 6.73 -8.75 7.85
N GLU A 67 6.61 -10.07 7.85
CA GLU A 67 6.28 -10.86 9.05
C GLU A 67 7.40 -10.90 10.09
N ALA A 68 8.64 -10.62 9.70
CA ALA A 68 9.81 -10.63 10.58
C ALA A 68 10.04 -9.29 11.30
N TYR A 69 9.30 -8.24 10.93
CA TYR A 69 9.42 -6.91 11.52
C TYR A 69 8.12 -6.50 12.22
N ALA A 70 8.25 -6.01 13.46
CA ALA A 70 7.14 -5.39 14.19
C ALA A 70 7.44 -3.90 14.40
N TYR A 71 6.42 -3.06 14.21
CA TYR A 71 6.50 -1.61 14.30
C TYR A 71 5.67 -1.12 15.49
N GLU A 72 6.32 -0.55 16.49
CA GLU A 72 5.68 -0.05 17.71
C GLU A 72 5.86 1.48 17.79
N SER A 73 4.78 2.22 18.00
CA SER A 73 4.85 3.67 18.23
C SER A 73 5.47 3.95 19.60
N THR A 74 6.36 4.93 19.68
CA THR A 74 7.04 5.26 20.94
C THR A 74 6.16 6.20 21.77
N PRO A 75 5.70 5.83 22.97
CA PRO A 75 4.89 6.72 23.80
C PRO A 75 5.73 7.91 24.26
N GLY A 76 5.30 9.12 23.89
CA GLY A 76 5.96 10.39 24.24
C GLY A 76 6.85 10.99 23.14
N ASP A 77 7.05 10.27 22.04
CA ASP A 77 7.73 10.82 20.85
C ASP A 77 6.95 10.43 19.57
N PRO A 78 6.12 11.35 19.03
CA PRO A 78 5.30 11.05 17.86
C PRO A 78 6.14 10.87 16.59
N ASP A 79 7.37 11.37 16.58
CA ASP A 79 8.28 11.29 15.44
C ASP A 79 9.22 10.07 15.52
N ALA A 80 9.02 9.17 16.48
CA ALA A 80 9.83 7.97 16.64
C ALA A 80 8.98 6.70 16.61
N MET A 81 9.50 5.70 15.90
CA MET A 81 8.97 4.34 15.85
C MET A 81 10.06 3.34 16.22
N LEU A 82 9.69 2.31 16.98
CA LEU A 82 10.55 1.18 17.26
C LEU A 82 10.30 0.09 16.22
N VAL A 83 11.37 -0.36 15.58
CA VAL A 83 11.38 -1.45 14.60
C VAL A 83 12.05 -2.65 15.26
N ARG A 84 11.28 -3.69 15.52
CA ARG A 84 11.75 -4.94 16.14
C ARG A 84 11.91 -6.01 15.07
N SER A 85 13.03 -6.72 15.08
CA SER A 85 13.27 -7.91 14.25
C SER A 85 14.01 -8.96 15.05
N GLY A 86 13.35 -10.08 15.35
CA GLY A 86 13.90 -11.10 16.25
C GLY A 86 14.37 -10.50 17.58
N SER A 87 15.67 -10.56 17.85
CA SER A 87 16.31 -9.99 19.05
C SER A 87 16.73 -8.52 18.92
N SER A 88 16.71 -7.96 17.72
CA SER A 88 17.18 -6.60 17.46
C SER A 88 16.03 -5.61 17.54
N ILE A 89 16.28 -4.47 18.18
CA ILE A 89 15.35 -3.35 18.27
C ILE A 89 16.09 -2.10 17.79
N HIS A 90 15.50 -1.42 16.82
CA HIS A 90 16.03 -0.20 16.25
C HIS A 90 15.02 0.93 16.35
N ARG A 91 15.50 2.16 16.52
CA ARG A 91 14.66 3.36 16.50
C ARG A 91 14.74 4.02 15.12
N LEU A 92 13.58 4.22 14.51
CA LEU A 92 13.37 4.95 13.27
C LEU A 92 12.75 6.31 13.58
N SER A 93 13.40 7.39 13.15
CA SER A 93 12.81 8.73 13.13
C SER A 93 11.93 8.88 11.89
N THR A 94 10.64 9.18 12.05
CA THR A 94 9.71 9.44 10.94
C THR A 94 9.82 10.87 10.40
N LYS A 95 10.47 11.77 11.16
CA LYS A 95 10.75 13.14 10.73
C LYS A 95 11.84 13.19 9.66
N ASP A 96 12.94 12.48 9.90
CA ASP A 96 14.13 12.51 9.05
C ASP A 96 14.38 11.18 8.30
N TRP A 97 13.51 10.18 8.50
CA TRP A 97 13.60 8.83 7.93
C TRP A 97 14.93 8.12 8.21
N ARG A 98 15.56 8.43 9.35
CA ARG A 98 16.84 7.83 9.78
C ARG A 98 16.63 6.76 10.83
N CYS A 99 17.37 5.66 10.69
CA CYS A 99 17.38 4.55 11.64
C CYS A 99 18.67 4.60 12.49
N ASP A 100 18.62 4.10 13.71
CA ASP A 100 19.82 3.94 14.56
C ASP A 100 20.63 2.67 14.26
N CYS A 101 20.18 1.86 13.29
CA CYS A 101 20.90 0.67 12.84
C CYS A 101 22.27 1.03 12.25
N GLU A 102 23.22 0.10 12.36
CA GLU A 102 24.62 0.30 11.94
C GLU A 102 24.72 0.76 10.47
N PHE A 103 23.91 0.16 9.60
CA PHE A 103 23.81 0.54 8.19
C PHE A 103 23.50 2.04 7.99
N SER A 104 22.47 2.55 8.66
CA SER A 104 22.05 3.95 8.56
C SER A 104 23.01 4.93 9.24
N ARG A 105 23.91 4.45 10.11
CA ARG A 105 24.97 5.28 10.73
C ARG A 105 26.24 5.33 9.88
N SER A 106 26.47 4.31 9.06
CA SER A 106 27.64 4.19 8.19
C SER A 106 27.51 4.88 6.82
N MET A 107 26.30 5.25 6.43
CA MET A 107 25.99 6.05 5.24
C MET A 107 25.74 7.52 5.60
#